data_AF-A0A4Y9FSE6-F1
#
_entry.id   AF-A0A4Y9FSE6-F1
#
_cell.length_a   1.000
_cell.length_b   1.000
_cell.length_c   1.000
_cell.angle_alpha   90.00
_cell.angle_beta   90.00
_cell.angle_gamma   90.00
#
_symmetry.space_group_name_H-M   'P 1'
#
loop_
_entity.id
_entity.type
_entity.pdbx_description
1 polymer ?
#
loop_
_entity_poly.entity_id
_entity_poly.type
_entity_poly.pdbx_seq_one_letter_code
_entity_poly.pdbx_strand_id
1 'polypeptide(L)'
;MDETNSDLFDRFVQHLRAVDSRNSGDREGGRLVVFEEGSSRHASFLTSADDLRRRLSTLSDDALSIWPETTSETAAFRLLSIQLEEILSTGKSATYRLTGDGVRSLPSGAE
;
A
#
# COMPACT_ATOMS: atom_id res chain seq x y z
N MET A 1 17.38 -8.85 11.38
CA MET A 1 16.05 -8.29 11.07
C MET A 1 16.18 -6.79 11.23
N ASP A 2 16.05 -6.04 10.13
CA ASP A 2 16.18 -4.59 10.10
C ASP A 2 15.02 -3.95 10.88
N GLU A 3 15.33 -3.41 12.07
CA GLU A 3 14.39 -2.70 12.93
C GLU A 3 13.74 -1.50 12.21
N THR A 4 14.47 -0.87 11.29
CA THR A 4 14.01 0.22 10.42
C THR A 4 12.90 -0.21 9.45
N ASN A 5 12.97 -1.44 8.92
CA ASN A 5 11.96 -1.96 8.00
C ASN A 5 10.68 -2.38 8.74
N SER A 6 10.79 -2.80 10.00
CA SER A 6 9.63 -3.01 10.88
C SER A 6 8.78 -1.75 10.96
N ASP A 7 9.45 -0.67 11.32
CA ASP A 7 8.83 0.60 11.65
C ASP A 7 8.14 1.24 10.43
N LEU A 8 8.71 1.07 9.23
CA LEU A 8 8.10 1.59 8.00
C LEU A 8 6.76 0.91 7.65
N PHE A 9 6.69 -0.43 7.74
CA PHE A 9 5.45 -1.16 7.41
C PHE A 9 4.33 -0.73 8.35
N ASP A 10 4.61 -0.69 9.66
CA ASP A 10 3.63 -0.31 10.67
C ASP A 10 3.18 1.15 10.49
N ARG A 11 4.10 2.07 10.21
CA ARG A 11 3.75 3.47 9.89
C ARG A 11 2.87 3.60 8.65
N PHE A 12 3.13 2.83 7.60
CA PHE A 12 2.29 2.83 6.41
C PHE A 12 0.89 2.27 6.71
N VAL A 13 0.79 1.21 7.52
CA VAL A 13 -0.51 0.69 7.98
C VAL A 13 -1.28 1.72 8.82
N GLN A 14 -0.60 2.46 9.69
CA GLN A 14 -1.24 3.56 10.44
C GLN A 14 -1.72 4.66 9.51
N HIS A 15 -0.96 4.99 8.46
CA HIS A 15 -1.39 5.93 7.44
C HIS A 15 -2.66 5.44 6.72
N LEU A 16 -2.69 4.19 6.27
CA LEU A 16 -3.88 3.60 5.63
C LEU A 16 -5.10 3.65 6.56
N ARG A 17 -4.92 3.37 7.86
CA ARG A 17 -5.99 3.47 8.86
C ARG A 17 -6.49 4.89 9.08
N ALA A 18 -5.61 5.88 8.95
CA ALA A 18 -5.98 7.28 9.02
C ALA A 18 -6.79 7.72 7.80
N VAL A 19 -6.57 7.09 6.63
CA VAL A 19 -7.38 7.29 5.42
C VAL A 19 -8.76 6.63 5.57
N ASP A 20 -8.79 5.34 5.92
CA ASP A 20 -10.03 4.62 6.28
C ASP A 20 -9.74 3.66 7.43
N SER A 21 -10.47 3.82 8.53
CA SER A 21 -10.30 3.03 9.76
C SER A 21 -10.45 1.51 9.58
N ARG A 22 -11.09 1.07 8.50
CA ARG A 22 -11.26 -0.36 8.15
C ARG A 22 -10.00 -0.96 7.54
N ASN A 23 -9.10 -0.14 7.00
CA ASN A 23 -7.84 -0.61 6.44
C ASN A 23 -6.99 -1.30 7.50
N SER A 24 -6.25 -2.32 7.10
CA SER A 24 -5.41 -3.09 8.02
C SER A 24 -4.18 -3.67 7.35
N GLY A 25 -3.22 -4.09 8.17
CA GLY A 25 -2.04 -4.80 7.72
C GLY A 25 -1.72 -5.95 8.65
N ASP A 26 -1.39 -7.09 8.07
CA ASP A 26 -0.78 -8.23 8.73
C ASP A 26 0.66 -8.32 8.23
N ARG A 27 1.58 -7.95 9.11
CA ARG A 27 2.99 -7.91 8.78
C ARG A 27 3.59 -9.31 8.64
N GLU A 28 3.20 -10.25 9.49
CA GLU A 28 3.74 -11.61 9.47
C GLU A 28 3.29 -12.34 8.21
N GLY A 29 2.01 -12.15 7.82
CA GLY A 29 1.47 -12.67 6.56
C GLY A 29 1.82 -11.83 5.33
N GLY A 30 2.48 -10.68 5.50
CA GLY A 30 2.83 -9.78 4.40
C GLY A 30 1.62 -9.32 3.59
N ARG A 31 0.59 -8.82 4.26
CA ARG A 31 -0.71 -8.47 3.66
C ARG A 31 -1.16 -7.09 4.12
N LEU A 32 -1.68 -6.31 3.19
CA LEU A 32 -2.47 -5.10 3.45
C LEU A 32 -3.90 -5.36 2.98
N VAL A 33 -4.89 -4.92 3.74
CA VAL A 33 -6.30 -4.94 3.34
C VAL A 33 -6.76 -3.50 3.21
N VAL A 34 -7.21 -3.13 2.01
CA VAL A 34 -7.64 -1.77 1.67
C VAL A 34 -9.10 -1.80 1.23
N PHE A 35 -9.89 -0.87 1.74
CA PHE A 35 -11.29 -0.68 1.42
C PHE A 35 -11.47 0.47 0.43
N GLU A 36 -12.48 0.32 -0.43
CA GLU A 36 -12.89 1.35 -1.40
C GLU A 36 -13.70 2.42 -0.65
N GLU A 37 -13.42 3.70 -0.91
CA GLU A 37 -14.13 4.79 -0.27
C GLU A 37 -15.64 4.69 -0.55
N GLY A 38 -16.45 4.85 0.50
CA GLY A 38 -17.91 4.81 0.40
C GLY A 38 -18.51 3.45 0.04
N SER A 39 -17.70 2.38 0.02
CA SER A 39 -18.12 1.05 -0.43
C SER A 39 -17.74 -0.05 0.59
N SER A 40 -18.39 -1.22 0.48
CA SER A 40 -18.01 -2.42 1.25
C SER A 40 -16.96 -3.27 0.53
N ARG A 41 -16.57 -2.86 -0.68
CA ARG A 41 -15.57 -3.51 -1.48
C ARG A 41 -14.18 -3.34 -0.86
N HIS A 42 -13.37 -4.39 -0.92
CA HIS A 42 -12.00 -4.38 -0.43
C HIS A 42 -11.13 -5.33 -1.27
N ALA A 43 -9.81 -5.16 -1.15
CA ALA A 43 -8.84 -6.11 -1.69
C ALA A 43 -7.68 -6.34 -0.72
N SER A 44 -7.07 -7.51 -0.85
CA SER A 44 -5.81 -7.87 -0.20
C SER A 44 -4.64 -7.57 -1.13
N PHE A 45 -3.63 -6.87 -0.63
CA PHE A 45 -2.36 -6.61 -1.30
C PHE A 45 -1.26 -7.37 -0.57
N LEU A 46 -0.73 -8.41 -1.20
CA LEU A 46 0.37 -9.20 -0.67
C LEU A 46 1.69 -8.48 -0.93
N THR A 47 2.44 -8.16 0.11
CA THR A 47 3.69 -7.41 0.04
C THR A 47 4.69 -7.87 1.10
N SER A 48 5.98 -7.74 0.82
CA SER A 48 7.03 -7.86 1.84
C SER A 48 7.44 -6.47 2.33
N ALA A 49 8.03 -6.37 3.52
CA ALA A 49 8.54 -5.09 4.01
C ALA A 49 9.56 -4.45 3.04
N ASP A 50 10.41 -5.27 2.40
CA ASP A 50 11.36 -4.80 1.40
C ASP A 50 10.71 -4.35 0.10
N ASP A 51 9.65 -5.01 -0.36
CA ASP A 51 8.89 -4.57 -1.52
C ASP A 51 8.17 -3.25 -1.26
N LEU A 52 7.53 -3.12 -0.09
CA LEU A 52 6.89 -1.88 0.32
C LEU A 52 7.90 -0.73 0.39
N ARG A 53 9.07 -0.96 1.03
CA ARG A 53 10.15 0.03 1.10
C ARG A 53 10.62 0.46 -0.29
N ARG A 54 10.90 -0.51 -1.17
CA ARG A 54 11.32 -0.22 -2.55
C ARG A 54 10.26 0.59 -3.28
N ARG A 55 8.98 0.19 -3.17
CA ARG A 55 7.89 0.90 -3.82
C ARG A 55 7.79 2.35 -3.36
N LEU A 56 7.81 2.57 -2.05
CA LEU A 56 7.75 3.91 -1.47
C LEU A 56 8.95 4.77 -1.88
N SER A 57 10.14 4.18 -1.92
CA SER A 57 11.34 4.87 -2.42
C SER A 57 11.17 5.27 -3.89
N THR A 58 10.65 4.40 -4.74
CA THR A 58 10.39 4.70 -6.16
C THR A 58 9.35 5.80 -6.34
N LEU A 59 8.33 5.85 -5.48
CA LEU A 59 7.27 6.86 -5.53
C LEU A 59 7.65 8.21 -4.91
N SER A 60 8.77 8.29 -4.18
CA SER A 60 9.08 9.47 -3.37
C SER A 60 9.31 10.73 -4.22
N ASP A 61 10.09 10.63 -5.29
CA ASP A 61 10.36 11.76 -6.18
C ASP A 61 9.09 12.25 -6.91
N ASP A 62 8.33 11.31 -7.49
CA ASP A 62 7.06 11.62 -8.16
C ASP A 62 6.06 12.26 -7.19
N ALA A 63 5.97 11.74 -5.96
CA ALA A 63 5.04 12.26 -4.96
C ALA A 63 5.44 13.66 -4.45
N LEU A 64 6.74 13.93 -4.31
CA LEU A 64 7.22 15.26 -3.93
C LEU A 64 7.01 16.31 -5.02
N SER A 65 6.96 15.90 -6.28
CA SER A 65 6.56 16.81 -7.37
C SER A 65 5.09 17.25 -7.25
N ILE A 66 4.24 16.47 -6.58
CA ILE A 66 2.81 16.77 -6.37
C ILE A 66 2.60 17.54 -5.06
N TRP A 67 3.29 17.12 -3.98
CA TRP A 67 3.18 17.71 -2.64
C TRP A 67 4.55 18.15 -2.09
N PRO A 68 5.14 19.24 -2.65
CA PRO A 68 6.49 19.69 -2.31
C PRO A 68 6.64 20.18 -0.86
N GLU A 69 5.53 20.54 -0.20
CA GLU A 69 5.51 21.01 1.18
C GLU A 69 5.51 19.89 2.23
N THR A 70 5.45 18.62 1.81
CA THR A 70 5.40 17.46 2.71
C THR A 70 6.72 16.70 2.78
N THR A 71 6.86 15.82 3.77
CA THR A 71 8.02 14.91 3.81
C THR A 71 7.92 13.89 2.68
N SER A 72 9.08 13.41 2.18
CA SER A 72 9.13 12.37 1.15
C SER A 72 8.31 11.14 1.51
N GLU A 73 8.38 10.70 2.76
CA GLU A 73 7.63 9.57 3.27
C GLU A 73 6.12 9.81 3.24
N THR A 74 5.66 10.96 3.75
CA THR A 74 4.22 11.29 3.75
C THR A 74 3.69 11.41 2.33
N ALA A 75 4.46 12.02 1.42
CA ALA A 75 4.11 12.11 0.02
C ALA A 75 3.99 10.72 -0.62
N ALA A 76 4.98 9.85 -0.41
CA ALA A 76 4.98 8.49 -0.95
C ALA A 76 3.84 7.64 -0.36
N PHE A 77 3.53 7.78 0.93
CA PHE A 77 2.40 7.10 1.59
C PHE A 77 1.08 7.51 0.95
N ARG A 78 0.87 8.81 0.74
CA ARG A 78 -0.33 9.33 0.07
C ARG A 78 -0.46 8.80 -1.35
N LEU A 79 0.61 8.89 -2.15
CA LEU A 79 0.59 8.45 -3.53
C LEU A 79 0.33 6.95 -3.65
N LEU A 80 0.97 6.13 -2.79
CA LEU A 80 0.72 4.70 -2.77
C LEU A 80 -0.72 4.39 -2.37
N SER A 81 -1.26 5.05 -1.35
CA SER A 81 -2.65 4.82 -0.90
C SER A 81 -3.65 5.09 -2.03
N ILE A 82 -3.47 6.19 -2.78
CA ILE A 82 -4.28 6.52 -3.95
C ILE A 82 -4.17 5.44 -5.03
N GLN A 83 -2.96 4.96 -5.32
CA GLN A 83 -2.77 3.88 -6.30
C GLN A 83 -3.47 2.58 -5.88
N LEU A 84 -3.41 2.20 -4.61
CA LEU A 84 -4.08 1.00 -4.11
C LEU A 84 -5.59 1.12 -4.23
N GLU A 85 -6.15 2.29 -3.91
CA GLU A 85 -7.58 2.58 -4.07
C GLU A 85 -8.01 2.59 -5.54
N GLU A 86 -7.23 3.21 -6.43
CA GLU A 86 -7.53 3.21 -7.88
C GLU A 86 -7.55 1.79 -8.44
N ILE A 87 -6.60 0.94 -8.04
CA ILE A 87 -6.57 -0.48 -8.41
C ILE A 87 -7.78 -1.22 -7.87
N LEU A 88 -8.20 -0.91 -6.64
CA LEU A 88 -9.40 -1.50 -6.07
C LEU A 88 -10.65 -1.11 -6.86
N SER A 89 -10.81 0.18 -7.19
CA SER A 89 -11.95 0.72 -7.91
C SER A 89 -12.06 0.16 -9.34
N THR A 90 -10.95 0.11 -10.06
CA THR A 90 -10.90 -0.29 -11.48
C THR A 90 -10.67 -1.79 -11.70
N GLY A 91 -10.03 -2.44 -10.75
CA GLY A 91 -9.64 -3.85 -10.85
C GLY A 91 -10.83 -4.80 -10.73
N LYS A 92 -10.59 -6.09 -10.96
CA LYS A 92 -11.59 -7.15 -10.78
C LYS A 92 -11.14 -8.25 -9.81
N SER A 93 -9.91 -8.18 -9.32
CA SER A 93 -9.38 -9.15 -8.36
C SER A 93 -9.63 -8.68 -6.93
N ALA A 94 -9.84 -9.64 -6.04
CA ALA A 94 -9.83 -9.43 -4.60
C ALA A 94 -8.41 -9.50 -4.02
N THR A 95 -7.43 -9.99 -4.79
CA THR A 95 -6.05 -10.18 -4.33
C THR A 95 -5.03 -9.69 -5.36
N TYR A 96 -4.08 -8.90 -4.88
CA TYR A 96 -2.98 -8.34 -5.67
C TYR A 96 -1.64 -8.67 -5.02
N ARG A 97 -0.56 -8.65 -5.80
CA ARG A 97 0.82 -8.62 -5.32
C ARG A 97 1.35 -7.21 -5.49
N LEU A 98 1.79 -6.60 -4.40
CA LEU A 98 2.50 -5.33 -4.37
C LEU A 98 4.01 -5.62 -4.28
N THR A 99 4.75 -5.27 -5.32
CA THR A 99 6.21 -5.37 -5.43
C THR A 99 6.83 -3.97 -5.46
N GLY A 100 8.17 -3.88 -5.39
CA GLY A 100 8.86 -2.60 -5.57
C GLY A 100 8.51 -1.90 -6.90
N ASP A 101 8.33 -2.67 -7.96
CA ASP A 101 8.07 -2.16 -9.31
C ASP A 101 6.60 -1.79 -9.57
N GLY A 102 5.66 -2.26 -8.75
CA GLY A 102 4.23 -1.96 -8.94
C GLY A 102 3.28 -2.99 -8.35
N VAL A 103 2.06 -3.01 -8.88
CA VAL A 103 1.00 -3.90 -8.42
C VAL A 103 0.51 -4.76 -9.57
N ARG A 104 0.36 -6.06 -9.32
CA ARG A 104 -0.20 -7.02 -10.27
C ARG A 104 -1.36 -7.79 -9.66
N SER A 105 -2.39 -8.06 -10.44
CA SER A 105 -3.47 -8.94 -10.00
C SER A 105 -2.97 -10.38 -9.85
N LEU A 106 -3.46 -11.07 -8.83
CA LEU A 106 -3.28 -12.51 -8.72
C LEU A 106 -4.56 -13.22 -9.18
N PRO A 107 -4.46 -14.37 -9.86
CA PRO A 107 -5.61 -15.17 -10.23
C PRO A 107 -6.30 -15.67 -8.95
N SER A 108 -7.63 -15.65 -8.94
CA SER A 108 -8.43 -16.22 -7.86
C SER A 108 -8.09 -17.71 -7.71
N GLY A 109 -7.53 -18.11 -6.56
CA GLY A 109 -7.15 -19.50 -6.24
C GLY A 109 -5.65 -19.77 -6.08
N ALA A 110 -4.78 -18.76 -6.14
CA ALA A 110 -3.39 -18.88 -5.73
C ALA A 110 -3.27 -18.65 -4.21
N GLU A 111 -3.64 -19.66 -3.43
CA GLU A 111 -3.23 -19.79 -2.02
C GLU A 111 -2.02 -20.72 -1.92
#